data_AF-A0A535AUI3-F1
#
_entry.id   AF-A0A535AUI3-F1
#
_cell.length_a   1.000
_cell.length_b   1.000
_cell.length_c   1.000
_cell.angle_alpha   90.00
_cell.angle_beta   90.00
_cell.angle_gamma   90.00
#
_symmetry.space_group_name_H-M   'P 1'
#
loop_
_entity.id
_entity.type
_entity.pdbx_description
1 polymer ?
#
loop_
_entity_poly.entity_id
_entity_poly.type
_entity_poly.pdbx_seq_one_letter_code
_entity_poly.pdbx_strand_id
1 'polypeptide(L)'
;MMTEQRTPWFRIKGSGYGLTPTTWQGWCVTLVIMAMLLASVQVVLYLVHDPLNAVILILVVTGIELAVFIPFTYRHAESSEEAEKAEASLVTEKRQKIKTDIEEWKKRNSL
;
A
#
# COMPACT_ATOMS: atom_id res chain seq x y z
N MET A 1 -20.43 12.44 -15.77
CA MET A 1 -18.98 12.21 -15.63
C MET A 1 -18.79 11.08 -14.63
N MET A 2 -18.58 9.85 -15.11
CA MET A 2 -18.10 8.77 -14.24
C MET A 2 -16.64 9.08 -13.95
N THR A 3 -16.34 9.49 -12.72
CA THR A 3 -14.97 9.53 -12.24
C THR A 3 -14.44 8.10 -12.33
N GLU A 4 -13.56 7.86 -13.29
CA GLU A 4 -12.79 6.64 -13.42
C GLU A 4 -12.03 6.47 -12.09
N GLN A 5 -12.60 5.71 -11.15
CA GLN A 5 -11.95 5.40 -9.87
C GLN A 5 -10.72 4.57 -10.21
N ARG A 6 -9.57 5.24 -10.35
CA ARG A 6 -8.29 4.58 -10.59
C ARG A 6 -8.05 3.63 -9.44
N THR A 7 -8.21 2.33 -9.70
CA THR A 7 -8.00 1.31 -8.68
C THR A 7 -6.52 1.34 -8.29
N PRO A 8 -6.19 1.59 -7.01
CA PRO A 8 -4.81 1.67 -6.57
C PRO A 8 -4.10 0.34 -6.81
N TRP A 9 -2.84 0.40 -7.26
CA TRP A 9 -2.06 -0.79 -7.60
C TRP A 9 -1.60 -1.56 -6.36
N PHE A 10 -1.39 -0.82 -5.27
CA PHE A 10 -1.04 -1.33 -3.97
C PHE A 10 -2.06 -0.89 -2.93
N ARG A 11 -2.44 -1.81 -2.06
CA ARG A 11 -3.32 -1.52 -0.92
C ARG A 11 -2.52 -1.55 0.38
N ILE A 12 -2.71 -0.51 1.18
CA ILE A 12 -2.18 -0.46 2.55
C ILE A 12 -3.00 -1.42 3.40
N LYS A 13 -2.34 -2.31 4.13
CA LYS A 13 -3.02 -3.24 5.02
C LYS A 13 -3.57 -2.45 6.22
N GLY A 14 -4.89 -2.47 6.44
CA GLY A 14 -5.54 -1.76 7.56
C GLY A 14 -5.19 -2.29 8.96
N SER A 15 -4.44 -3.39 9.06
CA SER A 15 -3.90 -3.94 10.30
C SER A 15 -2.50 -4.50 10.04
N GLY A 16 -1.48 -3.83 10.59
CA GLY A 16 -0.06 -4.17 10.46
C GLY A 16 0.73 -3.25 9.51
N TYR A 17 2.00 -3.59 9.27
CA TYR A 17 2.87 -2.89 8.31
C TYR A 17 2.92 -3.66 6.99
N GLY A 18 2.71 -2.97 5.87
CA GLY A 18 2.93 -3.55 4.54
C GLY A 18 2.01 -3.03 3.44
N LEU A 19 2.54 -3.09 2.21
CA LEU A 19 1.85 -2.81 0.96
C LEU A 19 1.64 -4.14 0.23
N THR A 20 0.39 -4.46 -0.12
CA THR A 20 0.09 -5.67 -0.88
C THR A 20 -0.39 -5.28 -2.27
N PRO A 21 0.20 -5.82 -3.36
CA PRO A 21 -0.30 -5.59 -4.70
C PRO A 21 -1.71 -6.17 -4.83
N THR A 22 -2.66 -5.33 -5.25
CA THR A 22 -4.08 -5.71 -5.43
C THR A 22 -4.45 -5.88 -6.89
N THR A 23 -3.63 -5.36 -7.81
CA THR A 23 -3.84 -5.45 -9.25
C THR A 23 -2.74 -6.27 -9.93
N TRP A 24 -3.04 -6.79 -11.13
CA TRP A 24 -2.04 -7.45 -11.98
C TRP A 24 -0.83 -6.55 -12.25
N GLN A 25 -1.03 -5.24 -12.37
CA GLN A 25 0.03 -4.24 -12.54
C GLN A 25 0.94 -4.19 -11.30
N GLY A 26 0.35 -4.16 -10.10
CA GLY A 26 1.09 -4.24 -8.84
C GLY A 26 1.95 -5.51 -8.75
N TRP A 27 1.40 -6.66 -9.13
CA TRP A 27 2.13 -7.93 -9.15
C TRP A 27 3.28 -7.94 -10.16
N CYS A 28 3.07 -7.44 -11.38
CA CYS A 28 4.15 -7.31 -12.36
C CYS A 28 5.30 -6.45 -11.83
N VAL A 29 4.99 -5.31 -11.21
CA VAL A 29 6.00 -4.44 -10.57
C VAL A 29 6.73 -5.18 -9.46
N THR A 30 6.02 -5.87 -8.57
CA THR A 30 6.63 -6.66 -7.49
C THR A 30 7.57 -7.73 -8.04
N LEU A 31 7.18 -8.44 -9.10
CA LEU A 31 8.02 -9.45 -9.74
C LEU A 31 9.27 -8.86 -10.40
N VAL A 32 9.14 -7.73 -11.09
CA VAL A 32 10.29 -7.03 -11.70
C VAL A 32 11.30 -6.64 -10.63
N ILE A 33 10.83 -6.16 -9.49
CA ILE A 33 11.69 -5.68 -8.41
C ILE A 33 12.32 -6.86 -7.66
N MET A 34 11.57 -7.94 -7.46
CA MET A 34 12.13 -9.19 -6.96
C MET A 34 13.23 -9.72 -7.89
N ALA A 35 13.00 -9.71 -9.21
CA ALA A 35 14.00 -10.13 -10.18
C ALA A 35 15.24 -9.21 -10.17
N MET A 36 15.04 -7.90 -10.01
CA MET A 36 16.13 -6.92 -9.94
C MET A 36 17.00 -7.14 -8.71
N LEU A 37 16.39 -7.36 -7.53
CA LEU A 37 17.10 -7.70 -6.29
C LEU A 37 17.90 -9.00 -6.41
N LEU A 38 17.30 -10.04 -7.00
CA LEU A 38 18.00 -11.32 -7.21
C LEU A 38 19.16 -11.17 -8.20
N ALA A 39 18.96 -10.41 -9.27
CA ALA A 39 20.00 -10.13 -10.24
C ALA A 39 21.14 -9.31 -9.63
N SER A 40 20.84 -8.30 -8.80
CA SER A 40 21.84 -7.45 -8.16
C SER A 40 22.73 -8.27 -7.22
N VAL A 41 22.13 -9.14 -6.39
CA VAL A 41 22.88 -10.06 -5.53
C VAL A 41 23.73 -11.02 -6.35
N GLN A 42 23.17 -11.62 -7.41
CA GLN A 42 23.91 -12.58 -8.25
C GLN A 42 25.11 -11.93 -8.95
N VAL A 43 24.95 -10.69 -9.43
CA VAL A 43 26.04 -9.93 -10.07
C VAL A 43 27.15 -9.64 -9.07
N VAL A 44 26.82 -9.22 -7.84
CA VAL A 44 27.83 -8.95 -6.81
C VAL A 44 28.59 -10.22 -6.44
N LEU A 45 27.88 -11.34 -6.25
CA LEU A 45 28.51 -12.64 -5.97
C LEU A 45 29.39 -13.15 -7.11
N TYR A 46 29.08 -12.79 -8.36
CA TYR A 46 29.87 -13.17 -9.52
C TYR A 46 31.13 -12.30 -9.69
N LEU A 47 31.03 -10.99 -9.47
CA LEU A 47 32.14 -10.05 -9.66
C LEU A 47 33.10 -10.00 -8.46
N VAL A 48 32.59 -10.17 -7.24
CA VAL A 48 33.34 -9.91 -6.01
C VAL A 48 33.73 -11.23 -5.36
N HIS A 49 35.01 -11.59 -5.49
CA HIS A 49 35.55 -12.81 -4.88
C HIS A 49 35.79 -12.69 -3.37
N ASP A 50 35.99 -11.47 -2.85
CA ASP A 50 36.17 -11.25 -1.43
C ASP A 50 34.81 -11.25 -0.69
N PRO A 51 34.61 -12.15 0.28
CA PRO A 51 33.29 -12.35 0.90
C PRO A 51 32.84 -11.15 1.74
N LEU A 52 33.76 -10.40 2.38
CA LEU A 52 33.40 -9.23 3.16
C LEU A 52 32.95 -8.08 2.26
N ASN A 53 33.70 -7.82 1.18
CA ASN A 53 33.33 -6.79 0.21
C ASN A 53 32.01 -7.13 -0.50
N ALA A 54 31.77 -8.40 -0.81
CA ALA A 54 30.51 -8.84 -1.41
C ALA A 54 29.32 -8.55 -0.49
N VAL A 55 29.42 -8.86 0.81
CA VAL A 55 28.36 -8.57 1.79
C VAL A 55 28.12 -7.07 1.91
N ILE A 56 29.17 -6.25 2.00
CA ILE A 56 29.04 -4.80 2.08
C ILE A 56 28.32 -4.25 0.84
N LEU A 57 28.73 -4.69 -0.36
CA LEU A 57 28.12 -4.23 -1.61
C LEU A 57 26.67 -4.69 -1.75
N ILE A 58 26.34 -5.93 -1.37
CA ILE A 58 24.95 -6.41 -1.35
C ILE A 58 24.10 -5.52 -0.44
N LEU A 59 24.58 -5.20 0.77
CA LEU A 59 23.83 -4.35 1.71
C LEU A 59 23.63 -2.94 1.15
N VAL A 60 24.65 -2.35 0.53
CA VAL A 60 24.57 -1.02 -0.08
C VAL A 60 23.59 -1.01 -1.26
N VAL A 61 23.72 -1.95 -2.19
CA VAL A 61 22.87 -2.02 -3.38
C VAL A 61 21.43 -2.32 -3.01
N THR A 62 21.20 -3.30 -2.12
CA THR A 62 19.85 -3.61 -1.61
C THR A 62 19.24 -2.40 -0.90
N GLY A 63 20.03 -1.68 -0.10
CA GLY A 63 19.60 -0.45 0.57
C GLY A 63 19.14 0.62 -0.41
N ILE A 64 19.87 0.82 -1.51
CA ILE A 64 19.51 1.76 -2.58
C ILE A 64 18.24 1.31 -3.31
N GLU A 65 18.13 0.04 -3.67
CA GLU A 65 16.94 -0.52 -4.33
C GLU A 65 15.69 -0.32 -3.46
N LEU A 66 15.79 -0.60 -2.15
CA LEU A 66 14.70 -0.36 -1.20
C LEU A 66 14.39 1.14 -1.04
N ALA A 67 15.40 2.01 -1.00
CA ALA A 67 15.21 3.46 -0.89
C ALA A 67 14.47 4.05 -2.11
N VAL A 68 14.59 3.44 -3.28
CA VAL A 68 13.81 3.81 -4.48
C VAL A 68 12.43 3.13 -4.47
N PHE A 69 12.39 1.85 -4.08
CA PHE A 69 11.18 1.03 -4.14
C PHE A 69 10.10 1.49 -3.15
N ILE A 70 10.48 1.81 -1.92
CA ILE A 70 9.57 2.27 -0.88
C ILE A 70 8.79 3.51 -1.35
N PRO A 71 9.41 4.67 -1.67
CA PRO A 71 8.65 5.84 -2.10
C PRO A 71 7.88 5.59 -3.40
N PHE A 72 8.40 4.78 -4.32
CA PHE A 72 7.68 4.42 -5.55
C PHE A 72 6.38 3.66 -5.27
N THR A 73 6.42 2.66 -4.40
CA THR A 73 5.24 1.87 -4.04
C THR A 73 4.24 2.68 -3.24
N TYR A 74 4.71 3.51 -2.31
CA TYR A 74 3.85 4.44 -1.57
C TYR A 74 3.14 5.45 -2.48
N ARG A 75 3.81 5.92 -3.55
CA ARG A 75 3.20 6.82 -4.54
C ARG A 75 2.07 6.17 -5.34
N HIS A 76 2.13 4.86 -5.56
CA HIS A 76 1.13 4.10 -6.30
C HIS A 76 0.16 3.33 -5.39
N ALA A 77 0.29 3.52 -4.07
CA ALA A 77 -0.63 3.05 -3.07
C ALA A 77 -1.75 4.08 -2.88
N GLU A 78 -2.93 3.61 -2.49
CA GLU A 78 -3.99 4.49 -1.99
C GLU A 78 -3.43 5.32 -0.84
N SER A 79 -3.50 6.65 -0.92
CA SER A 79 -2.87 7.50 0.08
C SER A 79 -3.56 7.26 1.43
N SER A 80 -2.79 7.16 2.52
CA SER A 80 -3.34 6.95 3.86
C SER A 80 -4.37 8.01 4.24
N GLU A 81 -4.23 9.21 3.68
CA GLU A 81 -5.15 10.34 3.86
C GLU A 81 -6.51 10.13 3.15
N GLU A 82 -6.53 9.47 1.99
CA GLU A 82 -7.77 9.12 1.29
C GLU A 82 -8.49 7.94 1.96
N ALA A 83 -7.73 6.96 2.48
CA ALA A 83 -8.28 5.86 3.27
C ALA A 83 -8.88 6.37 4.60
N GLU A 84 -8.20 7.27 5.30
CA GLU A 84 -8.71 7.91 6.52
C GLU A 84 -9.96 8.76 6.24
N LYS A 85 -9.97 9.53 5.14
CA LYS A 85 -11.15 10.30 4.71
C LYS A 85 -12.33 9.38 4.35
N ALA A 86 -12.08 8.25 3.70
CA ALA A 86 -13.12 7.26 3.39
C ALA A 86 -13.70 6.65 4.68
N GLU A 87 -12.88 6.26 5.65
CA GLU A 87 -13.35 5.76 6.95
C GLU A 87 -14.12 6.83 7.72
N ALA A 88 -13.63 8.07 7.76
CA ALA A 88 -14.34 9.18 8.38
C ALA A 88 -15.71 9.42 7.75
N SER A 89 -15.82 9.34 6.42
CA SER A 89 -17.09 9.50 5.70
C SER A 89 -18.10 8.40 6.04
N LEU A 90 -17.67 7.14 6.12
CA LEU A 90 -18.52 6.00 6.51
C LEU A 90 -19.00 6.11 7.97
N VAL A 91 -18.16 6.59 8.88
CA VAL A 91 -18.55 6.81 10.27
C VAL A 91 -19.57 7.95 10.37
N THR A 92 -19.41 9.03 9.59
CA THR A 92 -20.39 10.12 9.57
C THR A 92 -21.74 9.68 9.00
N GLU A 93 -21.75 8.88 7.94
CA GLU A 93 -22.97 8.32 7.35
C GLU A 93 -23.70 7.40 8.33
N LYS A 94 -22.98 6.48 8.98
CA LYS A 94 -23.56 5.61 10.03
C LYS A 94 -24.16 6.42 11.16
N ARG A 95 -23.49 7.48 11.62
CA ARG A 95 -24.01 8.37 12.67
C ARG A 95 -25.27 9.10 12.24
N GLN A 96 -25.34 9.57 10.99
CA GLN A 96 -26.55 10.19 10.46
C GLN A 96 -27.71 9.21 10.41
N LYS A 97 -27.48 8.00 9.89
CA LYS A 97 -28.51 6.96 9.83
C LYS A 97 -29.07 6.62 11.22
N ILE A 98 -28.20 6.44 12.21
CA ILE A 98 -28.61 6.20 13.60
C ILE A 98 -29.44 7.36 14.16
N LYS A 99 -29.06 8.61 13.88
CA LYS A 99 -29.85 9.77 14.31
C LYS A 99 -31.24 9.77 13.67
N THR A 100 -31.32 9.49 12.38
CA THR A 100 -32.59 9.42 11.64
C THR A 100 -33.47 8.29 12.20
N ASP A 101 -32.91 7.10 12.41
CA ASP A 101 -33.62 5.95 12.97
C ASP A 101 -34.18 6.24 14.38
N ILE A 102 -33.42 6.98 15.21
CA ILE A 102 -33.87 7.41 16.54
C ILE A 102 -35.02 8.40 16.48
N GLU A 103 -34.95 9.38 15.58
CA GLU A 103 -36.03 10.36 15.39
C GLU A 103 -37.31 9.69 14.84
N GLU A 104 -37.18 8.75 13.90
CA GLU A 104 -38.30 7.93 13.43
C GLU A 104 -38.91 7.06 14.53
N TRP A 105 -38.07 6.45 15.37
CA TRP A 105 -38.53 5.66 16.51
C TRP A 105 -39.30 6.52 17.52
N LYS A 106 -38.77 7.70 17.89
CA LYS A 106 -39.45 8.64 18.79
C LYS A 106 -40.81 9.07 18.24
N LYS A 107 -40.87 9.45 16.97
CA LYS A 107 -42.12 9.87 16.31
C LYS A 107 -43.18 8.78 16.31
N ARG A 108 -42.76 7.51 16.18
CA ARG A 108 -43.63 6.33 16.20
C ARG A 108 -44.16 6.01 17.60
N ASN A 109 -43.38 6.29 18.63
CA ASN A 109 -43.66 5.93 20.02
C ASN A 109 -44.14 7.11 20.89
N SER A 110 -44.26 8.30 20.30
CA SER A 110 -44.85 9.51 20.90
C SER A 110 -46.32 9.72 20.48
N LEU A 111 -46.92 8.73 19.83
CA LEU A 111 -48.36 8.57 19.57
C LEU A 111 -48.89 7.47 20.48
#